data_AF-A0AAN5CC71-F1
#
_entry.id   AF-A0AAN5CC71-F1
#
_cell.length_a   1.000
_cell.length_b   1.000
_cell.length_c   1.000
_cell.angle_alpha   90.00
_cell.angle_beta   90.00
_cell.angle_gamma   90.00
#
_symmetry.space_group_name_H-M   'P 1'
#
loop_
_entity.id
_entity.type
_entity.pdbx_description
1 polymer ?
#
loop_
_entity_poly.entity_id
_entity_poly.type
_entity_poly.pdbx_seq_one_letter_code
_entity_poly.pdbx_strand_id
1 'polypeptide(L)'
;ESSLMPHYKLSYFDIRGRGEPIRMMFAIAGVPYEDNRIAKTEWLELKKNFPFEALPVLEVDGVQVAQTLSILRYVARENGFAGPDNLTAAIADSLADQYADFVMAFMPWQMVNAGYVPGDKDALYESVYVPAKAKHFPYFEAAIKKSTTGWYANTPELTHADVFIAASLEWLKRMDKNADTLFDGFPLMEAQYKKVTIASSATSIMPHYKLTYFELRARGEPIRMMFAIAGIPYEDQRIKLEDYPDFKKETPFGCLPMLEVDGVKFAQTLAILRYVARENGYGGPDNLSAAIADALADQYADFVTSLQNWLVVTAGYVEADEFQDALYQSLYAPTKAKNFPFFEAALKKSTTGWYANTPELTHVDVFLAASLEWLTRLDKNGDKLFEGYPLMEAHYKKFFALPAIQKHVAERPDASAEPIRMMFSVAGVPYEDHRFTKAEWPELKKNFPFEAVPVLEVDGVQVAQTLAILRYVARENGFAGPDNLTAAIADSLADQFVDFLTSTEKWLISCFNDGPPKGDEEEIYKTVYVPAREKHFAYFEEALKKSTTGWYAGTPEPTHADFLIAEFLEFVGKLDKNAEKLFDGFPLMEAQYKKIKNKVN
;
A
#
# COMPACT_ATOMS: atom_id res chain seq x y z
N GLU A 1 -24.57 -7.03 -11.73
CA GLU A 1 -24.80 -6.77 -10.30
C GLU A 1 -23.52 -7.14 -9.59
N SER A 2 -22.87 -6.17 -8.92
CA SER A 2 -21.71 -6.43 -8.06
C SER A 2 -22.26 -7.14 -6.82
N SER A 3 -22.02 -8.44 -6.67
CA SER A 3 -22.34 -9.11 -5.41
C SER A 3 -21.36 -8.59 -4.37
N LEU A 4 -21.86 -7.83 -3.39
CA LEU A 4 -21.14 -7.57 -2.14
C LEU A 4 -20.58 -8.90 -1.64
N MET A 5 -19.28 -8.95 -1.29
CA MET A 5 -18.73 -10.15 -0.66
C MET A 5 -19.53 -10.42 0.62
N PRO A 6 -20.00 -11.67 0.82
CA PRO A 6 -20.81 -12.01 1.98
C PRO A 6 -20.03 -11.78 3.28
N HIS A 7 -20.69 -11.22 4.29
CA HIS A 7 -20.12 -11.07 5.61
C HIS A 7 -20.17 -12.41 6.35
N TYR A 8 -19.00 -12.97 6.65
CA TYR A 8 -18.85 -14.21 7.41
C TYR A 8 -18.53 -13.94 8.88
N LYS A 9 -19.29 -14.55 9.80
CA LYS A 9 -18.99 -14.58 11.24
C LYS A 9 -19.04 -16.00 11.76
N LEU A 10 -17.90 -16.54 12.18
CA LEU A 10 -17.79 -17.85 12.80
C LEU A 10 -17.86 -17.69 14.33
N SER A 11 -18.89 -18.25 14.94
CA SER A 11 -19.02 -18.34 16.39
C SER A 11 -18.54 -19.71 16.89
N TYR A 12 -17.52 -19.72 17.75
CA TYR A 12 -17.02 -20.92 18.41
C TYR A 12 -16.34 -20.60 19.75
N PHE A 13 -16.02 -21.62 20.55
CA PHE A 13 -15.22 -21.43 21.75
C PHE A 13 -13.80 -20.96 21.42
N ASP A 14 -13.13 -20.32 22.38
CA ASP A 14 -11.69 -19.99 22.33
C ASP A 14 -10.80 -21.24 22.55
N ILE A 15 -11.06 -22.27 21.77
CA ILE A 15 -10.25 -23.48 21.63
C ILE A 15 -10.26 -23.88 20.14
N ARG A 16 -9.35 -24.75 19.74
CA ARG A 16 -9.31 -25.29 18.38
C ARG A 16 -10.54 -26.17 18.09
N GLY A 17 -10.56 -27.36 18.69
CA GLY A 17 -11.71 -28.27 18.67
C GLY A 17 -12.41 -28.39 17.32
N ARG A 18 -13.74 -28.31 17.34
CA ARG A 18 -14.63 -28.44 16.18
C ARG A 18 -14.67 -27.18 15.28
N GLY A 19 -14.14 -26.05 15.74
CA GLY A 19 -14.08 -24.80 14.98
C GLY A 19 -12.83 -24.69 14.11
N GLU A 20 -11.73 -25.31 14.52
CA GLU A 20 -10.44 -25.20 13.84
C GLU A 20 -10.45 -25.59 12.36
N PRO A 21 -11.10 -26.70 11.92
CA PRO A 21 -11.16 -27.02 10.50
C PRO A 21 -11.74 -25.87 9.66
N ILE A 22 -12.72 -25.14 10.21
CA ILE A 22 -13.38 -24.02 9.54
C ILE A 22 -12.44 -22.81 9.50
N ARG A 23 -11.76 -22.50 10.62
CA ARG A 23 -10.74 -21.44 10.67
C ARG A 23 -9.61 -21.69 9.67
N MET A 24 -9.11 -22.93 9.61
CA MET A 24 -8.10 -23.35 8.64
C MET A 24 -8.61 -23.24 7.21
N MET A 25 -9.88 -23.56 6.95
CA MET A 25 -10.44 -23.43 5.61
C MET A 25 -10.56 -21.96 5.17
N PHE A 26 -11.00 -21.06 6.05
CA PHE A 26 -10.98 -19.62 5.76
C PHE A 26 -9.56 -19.11 5.51
N ALA A 27 -8.58 -19.54 6.31
CA ALA A 27 -7.18 -19.17 6.14
C ALA A 27 -6.62 -19.67 4.80
N ILE A 28 -6.84 -20.95 4.46
CA ILE A 28 -6.42 -21.54 3.18
C ILE A 28 -7.11 -20.86 2.00
N ALA A 29 -8.37 -20.47 2.15
CA ALA A 29 -9.13 -19.79 1.12
C ALA A 29 -8.77 -18.30 0.96
N GLY A 30 -7.99 -17.72 1.88
CA GLY A 30 -7.69 -16.29 1.88
C GLY A 30 -8.94 -15.41 2.09
N VAL A 31 -9.98 -15.94 2.74
CA VAL A 31 -11.26 -15.24 2.94
C VAL A 31 -11.33 -14.66 4.35
N PRO A 32 -11.54 -13.33 4.49
CA PRO A 32 -11.73 -12.71 5.79
C PRO A 32 -13.05 -13.16 6.42
N TYR A 33 -13.04 -13.35 7.74
CA TYR A 33 -14.23 -13.63 8.53
C TYR A 33 -14.05 -13.09 9.95
N GLU A 34 -15.15 -12.79 10.62
CA GLU A 34 -15.17 -12.48 12.04
C GLU A 34 -15.08 -13.79 12.87
N ASP A 35 -13.97 -14.00 13.60
CA ASP A 35 -13.81 -15.10 14.57
C ASP A 35 -14.40 -14.69 15.92
N ASN A 36 -15.72 -14.83 16.06
CA ASN A 36 -16.45 -14.53 17.29
C ASN A 36 -16.21 -15.64 18.34
N ARG A 37 -15.31 -15.37 19.30
CA ARG A 37 -14.92 -16.32 20.35
C ARG A 37 -15.81 -16.20 21.58
N ILE A 38 -16.62 -17.22 21.82
CA ILE A 38 -17.56 -17.27 22.94
C ILE A 38 -16.87 -17.90 24.16
N ALA A 39 -16.89 -17.22 25.31
CA ALA A 39 -16.38 -17.78 26.55
C ALA A 39 -17.30 -18.90 27.06
N LYS A 40 -16.74 -19.97 27.65
CA LYS A 40 -17.54 -21.08 28.22
C LYS A 40 -18.54 -20.60 29.28
N THR A 41 -18.21 -19.53 30.01
CA THR A 41 -19.07 -18.91 31.04
C THR A 41 -20.31 -18.25 30.45
N GLU A 42 -20.22 -17.73 29.22
CA GLU A 42 -21.32 -17.01 28.54
C GLU A 42 -22.24 -17.98 27.77
N TRP A 43 -21.70 -19.15 27.40
CA TRP A 43 -22.40 -20.10 26.52
C TRP A 43 -23.76 -20.58 27.05
N LEU A 44 -23.89 -20.78 28.37
CA LEU A 44 -25.13 -21.27 28.96
C LEU A 44 -26.31 -20.33 28.69
N GLU A 45 -26.05 -19.03 28.66
CA GLU A 45 -27.05 -17.99 28.38
C GLU A 45 -27.25 -17.83 26.86
N LEU A 46 -26.16 -17.86 26.09
CA LEU A 46 -26.16 -17.61 24.65
C LEU A 46 -26.71 -18.76 23.81
N LYS A 47 -26.64 -20.03 24.27
CA LYS A 47 -26.93 -21.21 23.43
C LYS A 47 -28.32 -21.22 22.78
N LYS A 48 -29.30 -20.56 23.41
CA LYS A 48 -30.67 -20.44 22.88
C LYS A 48 -30.75 -19.61 21.59
N ASN A 49 -29.72 -18.79 21.32
CA ASN A 49 -29.62 -17.94 20.14
C ASN A 49 -28.98 -18.65 18.94
N PHE A 50 -28.56 -19.91 19.10
CA PHE A 50 -27.85 -20.67 18.07
C PHE A 50 -28.66 -21.90 17.62
N PRO A 51 -28.59 -22.31 16.34
CA PRO A 51 -29.31 -23.47 15.86
C PRO A 51 -28.84 -24.73 16.58
N PHE A 52 -29.80 -25.59 16.94
CA PHE A 52 -29.55 -26.82 17.69
C PHE A 52 -28.91 -26.63 19.07
N GLU A 53 -28.87 -25.41 19.60
CA GLU A 53 -28.16 -25.05 20.83
C GLU A 53 -26.71 -25.59 20.85
N ALA A 54 -26.03 -25.49 19.71
CA ALA A 54 -24.70 -26.07 19.51
C ALA A 54 -23.76 -25.11 18.75
N LEU A 55 -22.46 -25.30 18.95
CA LEU A 55 -21.37 -24.64 18.21
C LEU A 55 -20.50 -25.70 17.50
N PRO A 56 -19.83 -25.37 16.39
CA PRO A 56 -19.74 -24.06 15.74
C PRO A 56 -20.98 -23.66 14.92
N VAL A 57 -21.12 -22.35 14.71
CA VAL A 57 -22.12 -21.73 13.82
C VAL A 57 -21.44 -20.67 12.96
N LEU A 58 -21.63 -20.74 11.65
CA LEU A 58 -21.26 -19.69 10.70
C LEU A 58 -22.50 -18.85 10.39
N GLU A 59 -22.40 -17.55 10.52
CA GLU A 59 -23.39 -16.59 10.02
C GLU A 59 -22.91 -16.01 8.69
N VAL A 60 -23.76 -16.05 7.68
CA VAL A 60 -23.53 -15.52 6.33
C VAL A 60 -24.60 -14.48 6.06
N ASP A 61 -24.25 -13.19 6.05
CA ASP A 61 -25.20 -12.08 5.86
C ASP A 61 -26.45 -12.19 6.75
N GLY A 62 -26.24 -12.59 8.01
CA GLY A 62 -27.31 -12.79 9.00
C GLY A 62 -27.99 -14.17 8.98
N VAL A 63 -27.67 -15.05 8.01
CA VAL A 63 -28.20 -16.41 7.94
C VAL A 63 -27.26 -17.39 8.64
N GLN A 64 -27.78 -18.15 9.60
CA GLN A 64 -26.99 -19.10 10.39
C GLN A 64 -26.94 -20.51 9.79
N VAL A 65 -25.73 -21.05 9.66
CA VAL A 65 -25.40 -22.42 9.29
C VAL A 65 -24.68 -23.08 10.46
N ALA A 66 -25.21 -24.19 10.97
CA ALA A 66 -24.62 -24.93 12.08
C ALA A 66 -24.01 -26.27 11.60
N GLN A 67 -23.20 -26.90 12.48
CA GLN A 67 -22.46 -28.16 12.27
C GLN A 67 -21.16 -27.99 11.48
N THR A 68 -20.06 -28.52 12.03
CA THR A 68 -18.70 -28.37 11.48
C THR A 68 -18.58 -28.76 10.02
N LEU A 69 -19.04 -29.96 9.63
CA LEU A 69 -18.88 -30.43 8.26
C LEU A 69 -19.78 -29.67 7.28
N SER A 70 -21.00 -29.30 7.69
CA SER A 70 -21.90 -28.50 6.86
C SER A 70 -21.30 -27.12 6.56
N ILE A 71 -20.78 -26.45 7.59
CA ILE A 71 -20.10 -25.15 7.46
C ILE A 71 -18.86 -25.30 6.59
N LEU A 72 -18.02 -26.29 6.88
CA LEU A 72 -16.76 -26.50 6.17
C LEU A 72 -16.98 -26.77 4.67
N ARG A 73 -17.98 -27.60 4.33
CA ARG A 73 -18.39 -27.86 2.94
C ARG A 73 -18.92 -26.61 2.26
N TYR A 74 -19.69 -25.80 2.97
CA TYR A 74 -20.19 -24.53 2.44
C TYR A 74 -19.03 -23.60 2.11
N VAL A 75 -18.14 -23.30 3.07
CA VAL A 75 -16.96 -22.45 2.86
C VAL A 75 -16.09 -22.98 1.73
N ALA A 76 -15.88 -24.30 1.65
CA ALA A 76 -15.09 -24.89 0.59
C ALA A 76 -15.75 -24.77 -0.80
N ARG A 77 -17.07 -24.90 -0.91
CA ARG A 77 -17.79 -24.73 -2.17
C ARG A 77 -17.72 -23.29 -2.68
N GLU A 78 -17.95 -22.32 -1.80
CA GLU A 78 -17.90 -20.90 -2.17
C GLU A 78 -16.50 -20.47 -2.64
N ASN A 79 -15.45 -21.19 -2.22
CA ASN A 79 -14.05 -20.82 -2.46
C ASN A 79 -13.27 -21.82 -3.33
N GLY A 80 -13.94 -22.74 -4.02
CA GLY A 80 -13.29 -23.66 -4.97
C GLY A 80 -12.53 -24.84 -4.35
N PHE A 81 -12.65 -25.09 -3.04
CA PHE A 81 -12.03 -26.21 -2.30
C PHE A 81 -12.95 -27.42 -2.10
N ALA A 82 -14.09 -27.47 -2.79
CA ALA A 82 -14.94 -28.65 -2.82
C ALA A 82 -14.46 -29.72 -3.81
N GLY A 83 -13.62 -29.35 -4.78
CA GLY A 83 -13.25 -30.18 -5.92
C GLY A 83 -13.86 -29.64 -7.23
N PRO A 84 -13.34 -30.07 -8.40
CA PRO A 84 -13.67 -29.49 -9.70
C PRO A 84 -15.05 -29.89 -10.24
N ASP A 85 -15.66 -30.92 -9.67
CA ASP A 85 -16.94 -31.46 -10.10
C ASP A 85 -17.70 -32.14 -8.94
N ASN A 86 -18.98 -32.44 -9.18
CA ASN A 86 -19.87 -33.02 -8.17
C ASN A 86 -19.43 -34.39 -7.66
N LEU A 87 -18.83 -35.22 -8.52
CA LEU A 87 -18.39 -36.56 -8.12
C LEU A 87 -17.20 -36.44 -7.18
N THR A 88 -16.24 -35.58 -7.53
CA THR A 88 -15.05 -35.36 -6.72
C THR A 88 -15.40 -34.68 -5.39
N ALA A 89 -16.37 -33.76 -5.37
CA ALA A 89 -16.91 -33.18 -4.15
C ALA A 89 -17.59 -34.22 -3.25
N ALA A 90 -18.40 -35.12 -3.82
CA ALA A 90 -19.01 -36.21 -3.07
C ALA A 90 -17.97 -37.21 -2.51
N ILE A 91 -16.87 -37.45 -3.23
CA ILE A 91 -15.74 -38.25 -2.74
C ILE A 91 -15.10 -37.56 -1.52
N ALA A 92 -14.79 -36.26 -1.61
CA ALA A 92 -14.28 -35.49 -0.48
C ALA A 92 -15.23 -35.52 0.72
N ASP A 93 -16.54 -35.30 0.49
CA ASP A 93 -17.56 -35.38 1.54
C ASP A 93 -17.53 -36.72 2.27
N SER A 94 -17.47 -37.82 1.52
CA SER A 94 -17.45 -39.17 2.08
C SER A 94 -16.20 -39.47 2.91
N LEU A 95 -15.04 -38.91 2.52
CA LEU A 95 -13.79 -39.05 3.27
C LEU A 95 -13.85 -38.27 4.58
N ALA A 96 -14.41 -37.05 4.56
CA ALA A 96 -14.62 -36.27 5.77
C ALA A 96 -15.61 -36.96 6.73
N ASP A 97 -16.72 -37.51 6.21
CA ASP A 97 -17.68 -38.28 6.99
C ASP A 97 -17.06 -39.55 7.58
N GLN A 98 -16.25 -40.29 6.81
CA GLN A 98 -15.54 -41.47 7.30
C GLN A 98 -14.57 -41.13 8.44
N TYR A 99 -13.99 -39.92 8.43
CA TYR A 99 -13.15 -39.45 9.53
C TYR A 99 -13.99 -39.05 10.74
N ALA A 100 -15.16 -38.45 10.54
CA ALA A 100 -16.09 -38.18 11.64
C ALA A 100 -16.53 -39.49 12.33
N ASP A 101 -16.75 -40.57 11.58
CA ASP A 101 -17.02 -41.90 12.12
C ASP A 101 -15.85 -42.45 12.96
N PHE A 102 -14.60 -42.20 12.53
CA PHE A 102 -13.43 -42.53 13.32
C PHE A 102 -13.42 -41.77 14.66
N VAL A 103 -13.70 -40.46 14.65
CA VAL A 103 -13.80 -39.65 15.89
C VAL A 103 -14.88 -40.20 16.83
N MET A 104 -16.03 -40.58 16.29
CA MET A 104 -17.11 -41.19 17.06
C MET A 104 -16.71 -42.55 17.66
N ALA A 105 -15.94 -43.36 16.92
CA ALA A 105 -15.50 -44.68 17.36
C ALA A 105 -14.62 -44.64 18.62
N PHE A 106 -13.86 -43.55 18.86
CA PHE A 106 -13.07 -43.38 20.08
C PHE A 106 -13.62 -42.34 21.07
N MET A 107 -14.83 -41.82 20.84
CA MET A 107 -15.45 -40.80 21.68
C MET A 107 -15.46 -41.13 23.18
N PRO A 108 -15.69 -42.39 23.63
CA PRO A 108 -15.60 -42.73 25.05
C PRO A 108 -14.23 -42.41 25.67
N TRP A 109 -13.13 -42.77 24.98
CA TRP A 109 -11.78 -42.43 25.42
C TRP A 109 -11.57 -40.92 25.45
N GLN A 110 -11.99 -40.21 24.39
CA GLN A 110 -11.82 -38.75 24.31
C GLN A 110 -12.55 -38.00 25.42
N MET A 111 -13.77 -38.39 25.78
CA MET A 111 -14.55 -37.75 26.85
C MET A 111 -13.87 -37.91 28.23
N VAL A 112 -13.33 -39.09 28.51
CA VAL A 112 -12.58 -39.35 29.75
C VAL A 112 -11.24 -38.62 29.73
N ASN A 113 -10.50 -38.67 28.63
CA ASN A 113 -9.19 -38.02 28.51
C ASN A 113 -9.28 -36.48 28.62
N ALA A 114 -10.35 -35.88 28.10
CA ALA A 114 -10.61 -34.45 28.21
C ALA A 114 -11.25 -34.03 29.54
N GLY A 115 -11.51 -34.98 30.46
CA GLY A 115 -12.05 -34.70 31.80
C GLY A 115 -13.54 -34.38 31.83
N TYR A 116 -14.30 -34.66 30.77
CA TYR A 116 -15.75 -34.43 30.74
C TYR A 116 -16.54 -35.50 31.51
N VAL A 117 -16.00 -36.71 31.60
CA VAL A 117 -16.62 -37.86 32.28
C VAL A 117 -15.55 -38.58 33.10
N PRO A 118 -15.84 -39.03 34.33
CA PRO A 118 -14.90 -39.85 35.09
C PRO A 118 -14.67 -41.21 34.41
N GLY A 119 -13.44 -41.73 34.46
CA GLY A 119 -13.11 -43.05 33.92
C GLY A 119 -11.61 -43.33 33.88
N ASP A 120 -11.26 -44.56 33.49
CA ASP A 120 -9.87 -44.97 33.29
C ASP A 120 -9.46 -44.71 31.82
N LYS A 121 -8.74 -43.60 31.61
CA LYS A 121 -8.28 -43.20 30.28
C LYS A 121 -7.27 -44.17 29.67
N ASP A 122 -6.48 -44.89 30.48
CA ASP A 122 -5.46 -45.81 29.99
C ASP A 122 -6.09 -47.12 29.53
N ALA A 123 -7.08 -47.63 30.27
CA ALA A 123 -7.87 -48.79 29.84
C ALA A 123 -8.66 -48.51 28.55
N LEU A 124 -9.28 -47.32 28.43
CA LEU A 124 -10.01 -46.91 27.22
C LEU A 124 -9.07 -46.63 26.04
N TYR A 125 -7.84 -46.20 26.29
CA TYR A 125 -6.84 -46.03 25.24
C TYR A 125 -6.59 -47.36 24.51
N GLU A 126 -6.34 -48.43 25.25
CA GLU A 126 -6.05 -49.76 24.68
C GLU A 126 -7.30 -50.46 24.11
N SER A 127 -8.45 -50.34 24.79
CA SER A 127 -9.67 -51.09 24.42
C SER A 127 -10.55 -50.40 23.38
N VAL A 128 -10.42 -49.08 23.21
CA VAL A 128 -11.28 -48.28 22.31
C VAL A 128 -10.46 -47.54 21.27
N TYR A 129 -9.53 -46.68 21.69
CA TYR A 129 -8.81 -45.81 20.76
C TYR A 129 -7.87 -46.58 19.82
N VAL A 130 -7.04 -47.49 20.34
CA VAL A 130 -6.12 -48.30 19.53
C VAL A 130 -6.87 -49.15 18.48
N PRO A 131 -7.95 -49.89 18.82
CA PRO A 131 -8.75 -50.60 17.83
C PRO A 131 -9.43 -49.69 16.81
N ALA A 132 -9.94 -48.51 17.22
CA ALA A 132 -10.53 -47.55 16.30
C ALA A 132 -9.51 -47.05 15.27
N LYS A 133 -8.29 -46.70 15.72
CA LYS A 133 -7.18 -46.31 14.83
C LYS A 133 -6.84 -47.43 13.85
N ALA A 134 -6.61 -48.64 14.36
CA ALA A 134 -6.26 -49.81 13.55
C ALA A 134 -7.31 -50.15 12.47
N LYS A 135 -8.59 -49.91 12.77
CA LYS A 135 -9.69 -50.11 11.82
C LYS A 135 -9.79 -49.00 10.78
N HIS A 136 -9.68 -47.72 11.17
CA HIS A 136 -10.02 -46.59 10.30
C HIS A 136 -8.86 -46.02 9.50
N PHE A 137 -7.64 -45.94 10.07
CA PHE A 137 -6.47 -45.36 9.38
C PHE A 137 -6.14 -46.04 8.03
N PRO A 138 -6.29 -47.37 7.87
CA PRO A 138 -6.06 -48.02 6.56
C PRO A 138 -6.91 -47.47 5.41
N TYR A 139 -8.11 -46.94 5.68
CA TYR A 139 -8.95 -46.35 4.63
C TYR A 139 -8.35 -45.07 4.05
N PHE A 140 -7.80 -44.20 4.92
CA PHE A 140 -7.18 -42.94 4.54
C PHE A 140 -5.84 -43.15 3.83
N GLU A 141 -5.02 -44.07 4.36
CA GLU A 141 -3.76 -44.47 3.72
C GLU A 141 -4.02 -45.05 2.31
N ALA A 142 -5.06 -45.88 2.16
CA ALA A 142 -5.44 -46.44 0.87
C ALA A 142 -5.99 -45.38 -0.11
N ALA A 143 -6.68 -44.35 0.38
CA ALA A 143 -7.15 -43.24 -0.44
C ALA A 143 -5.96 -42.44 -1.02
N ILE A 144 -4.99 -42.06 -0.17
CA ILE A 144 -3.78 -41.33 -0.64
C ILE A 144 -2.94 -42.20 -1.57
N LYS A 145 -2.83 -43.51 -1.30
CA LYS A 145 -2.09 -44.44 -2.18
C LYS A 145 -2.65 -44.49 -3.61
N LYS A 146 -3.95 -44.25 -3.80
CA LYS A 146 -4.59 -44.17 -5.12
C LYS A 146 -4.51 -42.77 -5.74
N SER A 147 -4.12 -41.77 -4.97
CA SER A 147 -4.03 -40.38 -5.40
C SER A 147 -2.71 -40.13 -6.14
N THR A 148 -2.80 -39.48 -7.30
CA THR A 148 -1.64 -39.00 -8.05
C THR A 148 -1.20 -37.60 -7.60
N THR A 149 -2.05 -36.88 -6.89
CA THR A 149 -1.78 -35.50 -6.42
C THR A 149 -1.34 -35.44 -4.96
N GLY A 150 -1.51 -36.55 -4.23
CA GLY A 150 -1.25 -36.65 -2.80
C GLY A 150 -2.35 -36.04 -1.92
N TRP A 151 -3.49 -35.63 -2.51
CA TRP A 151 -4.70 -35.23 -1.79
C TRP A 151 -5.70 -36.37 -1.72
N TYR A 152 -6.51 -36.45 -0.65
CA TYR A 152 -7.40 -37.60 -0.42
C TYR A 152 -8.40 -37.83 -1.56
N ALA A 153 -8.96 -36.76 -2.12
CA ALA A 153 -9.94 -36.84 -3.20
C ALA A 153 -9.32 -36.92 -4.62
N ASN A 154 -7.98 -37.01 -4.72
CA ASN A 154 -7.24 -37.02 -6.00
C ASN A 154 -7.54 -35.82 -6.92
N THR A 155 -7.76 -34.65 -6.31
CA THR A 155 -7.95 -33.35 -6.97
C THR A 155 -6.62 -32.65 -7.24
N PRO A 156 -6.55 -31.68 -8.18
CA PRO A 156 -5.35 -30.85 -8.37
C PRO A 156 -4.95 -30.10 -7.10
N GLU A 157 -5.93 -29.53 -6.40
CA GLU A 157 -5.77 -28.79 -5.15
C GLU A 157 -6.35 -29.57 -3.96
N LEU A 158 -6.03 -29.15 -2.74
CA LEU A 158 -6.62 -29.76 -1.54
C LEU A 158 -8.13 -29.54 -1.49
N THR A 159 -8.84 -30.41 -0.77
CA THR A 159 -10.27 -30.25 -0.50
C THR A 159 -10.56 -30.05 0.98
N HIS A 160 -11.80 -29.69 1.30
CA HIS A 160 -12.28 -29.64 2.69
C HIS A 160 -12.01 -30.92 3.50
N ALA A 161 -11.97 -32.09 2.86
CA ALA A 161 -11.65 -33.35 3.52
C ALA A 161 -10.20 -33.38 4.03
N ASP A 162 -9.26 -32.89 3.22
CA ASP A 162 -7.85 -32.76 3.58
C ASP A 162 -7.67 -31.86 4.81
N VAL A 163 -8.37 -30.72 4.84
CA VAL A 163 -8.36 -29.76 5.96
C VAL A 163 -8.97 -30.39 7.22
N PHE A 164 -10.15 -31.01 7.10
CA PHE A 164 -10.84 -31.62 8.24
C PHE A 164 -10.02 -32.71 8.92
N ILE A 165 -9.43 -33.59 8.10
CA ILE A 165 -8.62 -34.70 8.58
C ILE A 165 -7.34 -34.17 9.25
N ALA A 166 -6.64 -33.22 8.62
CA ALA A 166 -5.41 -32.67 9.18
C ALA A 166 -5.64 -31.93 10.52
N ALA A 167 -6.65 -31.05 10.58
CA ALA A 167 -7.03 -30.33 11.79
C ALA A 167 -7.36 -31.29 12.94
N SER A 168 -8.09 -32.36 12.62
CA SER A 168 -8.49 -33.36 13.61
C SER A 168 -7.32 -34.23 14.07
N LEU A 169 -6.38 -34.56 13.18
CA LEU A 169 -5.14 -35.24 13.54
C LEU A 169 -4.25 -34.37 14.43
N GLU A 170 -4.19 -33.05 14.19
CA GLU A 170 -3.46 -32.13 15.06
C GLU A 170 -4.08 -32.08 16.47
N TRP A 171 -5.41 -32.04 16.54
CA TRP A 171 -6.12 -32.16 17.82
C TRP A 171 -5.83 -33.49 18.52
N LEU A 172 -5.80 -34.60 17.77
CA LEU A 172 -5.49 -35.92 18.29
C LEU A 172 -4.05 -36.00 18.83
N LYS A 173 -3.05 -35.42 18.14
CA LYS A 173 -1.66 -35.34 18.62
C LYS A 173 -1.53 -34.64 19.97
N ARG A 174 -2.43 -33.70 20.30
CA ARG A 174 -2.42 -33.02 21.62
C ARG A 174 -2.96 -33.88 22.75
N MET A 175 -3.80 -34.86 22.43
CA MET A 175 -4.49 -35.72 23.40
C MET A 175 -3.81 -37.08 23.59
N ASP A 176 -3.19 -37.59 22.53
CA ASP A 176 -2.55 -38.91 22.49
C ASP A 176 -1.20 -38.88 23.22
N LYS A 177 -1.05 -39.74 24.24
CA LYS A 177 0.21 -39.88 24.99
C LYS A 177 1.36 -40.43 24.12
N ASN A 178 1.05 -41.05 22.98
CA ASN A 178 1.99 -41.61 22.02
C ASN A 178 1.98 -40.82 20.69
N ALA A 179 1.82 -39.49 20.75
CA ALA A 179 1.71 -38.64 19.56
C ALA A 179 2.88 -38.76 18.56
N ASP A 180 4.08 -39.12 19.02
CA ASP A 180 5.26 -39.31 18.18
C ASP A 180 5.15 -40.54 17.26
N THR A 181 4.37 -41.55 17.66
CA THR A 181 4.11 -42.78 16.90
C THR A 181 2.68 -42.80 16.33
N LEU A 182 2.02 -41.64 16.27
CA LEU A 182 0.65 -41.53 15.75
C LEU A 182 0.53 -42.11 14.34
N PHE A 183 1.56 -41.95 13.51
CA PHE A 183 1.54 -42.37 12.10
C PHE A 183 2.28 -43.69 11.83
N ASP A 184 2.69 -44.45 12.84
CA ASP A 184 3.34 -45.73 12.64
C ASP A 184 2.48 -46.66 11.77
N GLY A 185 3.02 -47.07 10.61
CA GLY A 185 2.31 -47.87 9.61
C GLY A 185 1.48 -47.08 8.59
N PHE A 186 1.44 -45.75 8.68
CA PHE A 186 0.65 -44.84 7.84
C PHE A 186 1.45 -43.64 7.31
N PRO A 187 2.57 -43.88 6.59
CA PRO A 187 3.47 -42.82 6.16
C PRO A 187 2.85 -41.85 5.14
N LEU A 188 1.90 -42.28 4.32
CA LEU A 188 1.24 -41.38 3.36
C LEU A 188 0.31 -40.41 4.09
N MET A 189 -0.41 -40.90 5.11
CA MET A 189 -1.23 -40.06 5.98
C MET A 189 -0.39 -39.01 6.72
N GLU A 190 0.80 -39.38 7.19
CA GLU A 190 1.74 -38.43 7.80
C GLU A 190 2.20 -37.35 6.81
N ALA A 191 2.55 -37.76 5.59
CA ALA A 191 2.97 -36.84 4.55
C ALA A 191 1.84 -35.87 4.17
N GLN A 192 0.61 -36.35 4.05
CA GLN A 192 -0.57 -35.53 3.77
C GLN A 192 -0.85 -34.55 4.93
N TYR A 193 -0.79 -35.03 6.18
CA TYR A 193 -0.93 -34.18 7.37
C TYR A 193 0.10 -33.05 7.36
N LYS A 194 1.38 -33.38 7.15
CA LYS A 194 2.46 -32.38 7.04
C LYS A 194 2.20 -31.40 5.90
N LYS A 195 1.78 -31.87 4.73
CA LYS A 195 1.45 -31.04 3.56
C LYS A 195 0.35 -30.02 3.87
N VAL A 196 -0.74 -30.44 4.53
CA VAL A 196 -1.82 -29.53 4.94
C VAL A 196 -1.35 -28.57 6.03
N THR A 197 -0.63 -29.04 7.05
CA THR A 197 -0.15 -28.16 8.13
C THR A 197 0.82 -27.09 7.61
N ILE A 198 1.67 -27.43 6.65
CA ILE A 198 2.52 -26.46 5.95
C ILE A 198 1.64 -25.47 5.19
N ALA A 199 0.67 -25.93 4.40
CA ALA A 199 -0.25 -25.05 3.66
C ALA A 199 -1.08 -24.12 4.57
N SER A 200 -1.56 -24.61 5.72
CA SER A 200 -2.30 -23.81 6.71
C SER A 200 -1.40 -22.90 7.56
N SER A 201 -0.13 -23.27 7.76
CA SER A 201 0.86 -22.44 8.47
C SER A 201 1.47 -21.36 7.57
N ALA A 202 1.59 -21.63 6.27
CA ALA A 202 1.96 -20.67 5.24
C ALA A 202 0.87 -19.61 5.02
N THR A 203 -0.36 -19.84 5.50
CA THR A 203 -1.50 -18.91 5.48
C THR A 203 -1.86 -18.35 6.86
N SER A 204 -1.04 -18.62 7.89
CA SER A 204 -1.20 -18.05 9.25
C SER A 204 -0.58 -16.66 9.42
N ILE A 205 -0.10 -16.05 8.35
CA ILE A 205 0.22 -14.63 8.32
C ILE A 205 -0.38 -14.17 7.00
N MET A 206 -1.42 -13.32 7.03
CA MET A 206 -1.61 -12.44 5.86
C MET A 206 -0.23 -11.80 5.68
N PRO A 207 0.45 -12.01 4.55
CA PRO A 207 1.82 -11.55 4.36
C PRO A 207 1.93 -10.11 4.87
N HIS A 208 2.87 -9.87 5.78
CA HIS A 208 3.03 -8.54 6.32
C HIS A 208 3.64 -7.66 5.24
N TYR A 209 2.76 -6.93 4.53
CA TYR A 209 3.14 -5.97 3.52
C TYR A 209 3.59 -4.67 4.18
N LYS A 210 4.83 -4.25 3.90
CA LYS A 210 5.31 -2.90 4.20
C LYS A 210 5.79 -2.23 2.92
N LEU A 211 5.05 -1.23 2.48
CA LEU A 211 5.41 -0.39 1.34
C LEU A 211 6.18 0.82 1.85
N THR A 212 7.46 0.93 1.49
CA THR A 212 8.25 2.13 1.74
C THR A 212 8.24 3.03 0.51
N TYR A 213 7.74 4.26 0.65
CA TYR A 213 7.76 5.26 -0.42
C TYR A 213 7.67 6.68 0.14
N PHE A 214 7.84 7.69 -0.72
CA PHE A 214 7.63 9.09 -0.34
C PHE A 214 6.16 9.40 -0.06
N GLU A 215 5.92 10.51 0.65
CA GLU A 215 4.60 11.14 0.76
C GLU A 215 4.21 11.89 -0.53
N LEU A 216 4.30 11.20 -1.67
CA LEU A 216 4.00 11.71 -3.00
C LEU A 216 3.06 10.76 -3.75
N ARG A 217 2.24 11.31 -4.63
CA ARG A 217 1.28 10.59 -5.49
C ARG A 217 1.91 10.13 -6.82
N ALA A 218 3.19 9.76 -6.79
CA ALA A 218 3.99 9.42 -7.95
C ALA A 218 4.14 7.89 -8.11
N ARG A 219 5.37 7.36 -8.23
CA ARG A 219 5.65 5.95 -8.54
C ARG A 219 5.11 4.95 -7.49
N GLY A 220 4.86 5.36 -6.25
CA GLY A 220 4.26 4.51 -5.23
C GLY A 220 2.72 4.50 -5.22
N GLU A 221 2.08 5.50 -5.83
CA GLU A 221 0.62 5.64 -5.82
C GLU A 221 -0.15 4.47 -6.47
N PRO A 222 0.23 3.95 -7.66
CA PRO A 222 -0.47 2.81 -8.23
C PRO A 222 -0.43 1.58 -7.31
N ILE A 223 0.64 1.42 -6.51
CA ILE A 223 0.75 0.31 -5.56
C ILE A 223 -0.22 0.50 -4.39
N ARG A 224 -0.32 1.72 -3.84
CA ARG A 224 -1.31 2.05 -2.79
C ARG A 224 -2.74 1.82 -3.28
N MET A 225 -3.04 2.25 -4.51
CA MET A 225 -4.35 2.00 -5.13
C MET A 225 -4.65 0.51 -5.33
N MET A 226 -3.64 -0.31 -5.63
CA MET A 226 -3.81 -1.76 -5.72
C MET A 226 -4.12 -2.38 -4.36
N PHE A 227 -3.43 -1.98 -3.29
CA PHE A 227 -3.77 -2.40 -1.93
C PHE A 227 -5.21 -2.03 -1.56
N ALA A 228 -5.65 -0.81 -1.91
CA ALA A 228 -7.02 -0.35 -1.68
C ALA A 228 -8.06 -1.20 -2.45
N ILE A 229 -7.83 -1.46 -3.74
CA ILE A 229 -8.72 -2.30 -4.57
C ILE A 229 -8.79 -3.72 -4.02
N ALA A 230 -7.66 -4.29 -3.62
CA ALA A 230 -7.60 -5.65 -3.08
C ALA A 230 -8.14 -5.76 -1.64
N GLY A 231 -8.39 -4.63 -0.96
CA GLY A 231 -8.93 -4.63 0.40
C GLY A 231 -7.99 -5.24 1.44
N ILE A 232 -6.69 -5.30 1.14
CA ILE A 232 -5.67 -5.92 1.99
C ILE A 232 -4.92 -4.86 2.82
N PRO A 233 -4.74 -5.08 4.14
CA PRO A 233 -3.99 -4.16 4.96
C PRO A 233 -2.50 -4.21 4.62
N TYR A 234 -1.83 -3.06 4.70
CA TYR A 234 -0.38 -2.92 4.56
C TYR A 234 0.13 -1.77 5.43
N GLU A 235 1.39 -1.84 5.84
CA GLU A 235 2.11 -0.73 6.46
C GLU A 235 2.60 0.23 5.35
N ASP A 236 2.04 1.44 5.29
CA ASP A 236 2.51 2.52 4.40
C ASP A 236 3.63 3.31 5.09
N GLN A 237 4.86 2.82 5.01
CA GLN A 237 6.02 3.50 5.55
C GLN A 237 6.39 4.68 4.67
N ARG A 238 5.83 5.85 5.00
CA ARG A 238 6.14 7.11 4.32
C ARG A 238 7.46 7.66 4.86
N ILE A 239 8.47 7.71 4.01
CA ILE A 239 9.73 8.37 4.34
C ILE A 239 9.76 9.76 3.73
N LYS A 240 10.37 10.70 4.42
CA LYS A 240 10.60 12.03 3.87
C LYS A 240 11.77 11.98 2.89
N LEU A 241 11.85 12.95 1.99
CA LEU A 241 13.00 13.08 1.07
C LEU A 241 14.32 13.28 1.84
N GLU A 242 14.26 13.86 3.05
CA GLU A 242 15.39 14.02 3.97
C GLU A 242 15.96 12.71 4.51
N ASP A 243 15.12 11.71 4.77
CA ASP A 243 15.54 10.44 5.34
C ASP A 243 16.05 9.45 4.29
N TYR A 244 15.78 9.72 3.01
CA TYR A 244 16.08 8.77 1.93
C TYR A 244 17.56 8.49 1.69
N PRO A 245 18.51 9.47 1.72
CA PRO A 245 19.92 9.17 1.55
C PRO A 245 20.44 8.11 2.52
N ASP A 246 20.03 8.19 3.79
CA ASP A 246 20.40 7.21 4.82
C ASP A 246 19.68 5.87 4.63
N PHE A 247 18.43 5.91 4.16
CA PHE A 247 17.63 4.72 3.88
C PHE A 247 18.01 4.02 2.57
N LYS A 248 18.66 4.71 1.61
CA LYS A 248 18.93 4.22 0.25
C LYS A 248 19.71 2.90 0.25
N LYS A 249 20.63 2.73 1.19
CA LYS A 249 21.41 1.49 1.38
C LYS A 249 20.54 0.27 1.73
N GLU A 250 19.37 0.49 2.30
CA GLU A 250 18.38 -0.53 2.67
C GLU A 250 17.46 -0.90 1.50
N THR A 251 17.48 -0.12 0.41
CA THR A 251 16.61 -0.31 -0.75
C THR A 251 17.27 -1.16 -1.83
N PRO A 252 16.57 -2.17 -2.38
CA PRO A 252 17.02 -2.89 -3.55
C PRO A 252 17.27 -1.92 -4.72
N PHE A 253 18.43 -2.04 -5.37
CA PHE A 253 18.86 -1.17 -6.48
C PHE A 253 19.02 0.33 -6.15
N GLY A 254 18.93 0.73 -4.87
CA GLY A 254 19.04 2.14 -4.49
C GLY A 254 17.86 2.98 -4.97
N CYS A 255 16.67 2.39 -5.09
CA CYS A 255 15.45 3.05 -5.58
C CYS A 255 14.20 2.74 -4.74
N LEU A 256 13.23 3.64 -4.82
CA LEU A 256 11.88 3.47 -4.29
C LEU A 256 10.84 3.61 -5.43
N PRO A 257 9.64 3.02 -5.31
CA PRO A 257 9.11 2.27 -4.17
C PRO A 257 9.78 0.92 -3.92
N MET A 258 9.79 0.52 -2.64
CA MET A 258 10.22 -0.79 -2.17
C MET A 258 9.06 -1.44 -1.41
N LEU A 259 8.78 -2.71 -1.71
CA LEU A 259 7.86 -3.53 -0.93
C LEU A 259 8.66 -4.56 -0.14
N GLU A 260 8.32 -4.70 1.14
CA GLU A 260 8.77 -5.79 2.00
C GLU A 260 7.59 -6.72 2.28
N VAL A 261 7.79 -8.02 2.06
CA VAL A 261 6.81 -9.08 2.29
C VAL A 261 7.45 -10.11 3.21
N ASP A 262 6.99 -10.18 4.45
CA ASP A 262 7.53 -11.11 5.47
C ASP A 262 9.08 -11.05 5.57
N GLY A 263 9.63 -9.84 5.50
CA GLY A 263 11.07 -9.57 5.56
C GLY A 263 11.82 -9.66 4.21
N VAL A 264 11.16 -10.09 3.13
CA VAL A 264 11.74 -10.11 1.78
C VAL A 264 11.52 -8.76 1.08
N LYS A 265 12.60 -8.04 0.78
CA LYS A 265 12.57 -6.71 0.15
C LYS A 265 12.78 -6.79 -1.37
N PHE A 266 11.94 -6.11 -2.15
CA PHE A 266 12.13 -5.90 -3.59
C PHE A 266 11.62 -4.52 -4.01
N ALA A 267 12.15 -4.00 -5.12
CA ALA A 267 11.84 -2.67 -5.64
C ALA A 267 11.33 -2.74 -7.09
N GLN A 268 11.09 -1.58 -7.70
CA GLN A 268 10.47 -1.36 -9.01
C GLN A 268 8.94 -1.37 -9.00
N THR A 269 8.36 -0.26 -9.46
CA THR A 269 6.92 0.00 -9.41
C THR A 269 6.08 -1.08 -10.08
N LEU A 270 6.38 -1.44 -11.33
CA LEU A 270 5.59 -2.44 -12.05
C LEU A 270 5.81 -3.85 -11.51
N ALA A 271 7.01 -4.17 -11.01
CA ALA A 271 7.27 -5.47 -10.39
C ALA A 271 6.44 -5.64 -9.10
N ILE A 272 6.44 -4.62 -8.24
CA ILE A 272 5.62 -4.59 -7.02
C ILE A 272 4.13 -4.66 -7.36
N LEU A 273 3.68 -3.81 -8.29
CA LEU A 273 2.27 -3.76 -8.67
C LEU A 273 1.77 -5.09 -9.24
N ARG A 274 2.55 -5.74 -10.12
CA ARG A 274 2.24 -7.06 -10.68
C ARG A 274 2.19 -8.14 -9.59
N TYR A 275 3.13 -8.10 -8.66
CA TYR A 275 3.15 -9.05 -7.54
C TYR A 275 1.88 -8.91 -6.70
N VAL A 276 1.58 -7.70 -6.19
CA VAL A 276 0.38 -7.45 -5.37
C VAL A 276 -0.89 -7.82 -6.15
N ALA A 277 -0.96 -7.48 -7.44
CA ALA A 277 -2.10 -7.84 -8.27
C ALA A 277 -2.28 -9.36 -8.43
N ARG A 278 -1.22 -10.11 -8.71
CA ARG A 278 -1.28 -11.57 -8.90
C ARG A 278 -1.68 -12.31 -7.62
N GLU A 279 -1.09 -11.94 -6.48
CA GLU A 279 -1.43 -12.53 -5.17
C GLU A 279 -2.89 -12.30 -4.77
N ASN A 280 -3.54 -11.29 -5.34
CA ASN A 280 -4.90 -10.89 -4.99
C ASN A 280 -5.92 -11.03 -6.15
N GLY A 281 -5.60 -11.84 -7.17
CA GLY A 281 -6.54 -12.16 -8.26
C GLY A 281 -6.70 -11.11 -9.37
N TYR A 282 -5.90 -10.05 -9.38
CA TYR A 282 -5.89 -8.97 -10.38
C TYR A 282 -4.77 -9.13 -11.44
N GLY A 283 -4.18 -10.32 -11.53
CA GLY A 283 -3.16 -10.66 -12.55
C GLY A 283 -3.72 -10.93 -13.95
N GLY A 284 -5.04 -11.14 -14.06
CA GLY A 284 -5.69 -11.70 -15.24
C GLY A 284 -6.01 -13.18 -15.05
N PRO A 285 -7.09 -13.71 -15.67
CA PRO A 285 -7.55 -15.09 -15.48
C PRO A 285 -6.66 -16.15 -16.14
N ASP A 286 -5.74 -15.75 -17.03
CA ASP A 286 -4.84 -16.65 -17.74
C ASP A 286 -3.52 -15.95 -18.13
N ASN A 287 -2.53 -16.74 -18.56
CA ASN A 287 -1.21 -16.23 -18.93
C ASN A 287 -1.24 -15.25 -20.11
N LEU A 288 -2.19 -15.38 -21.03
CA LEU A 288 -2.26 -14.54 -22.22
C LEU A 288 -2.77 -13.15 -21.85
N SER A 289 -3.86 -13.07 -21.09
CA SER A 289 -4.41 -11.83 -20.56
C SER A 289 -3.41 -11.12 -19.62
N ALA A 290 -2.69 -11.88 -18.78
CA ALA A 290 -1.60 -11.34 -17.95
C ALA A 290 -0.47 -10.72 -18.80
N ALA A 291 -0.03 -11.41 -19.86
CA ALA A 291 1.01 -10.91 -20.76
C ALA A 291 0.56 -9.66 -21.55
N ILE A 292 -0.71 -9.59 -21.95
CA ILE A 292 -1.30 -8.40 -22.58
C ILE A 292 -1.30 -7.21 -21.61
N ALA A 293 -1.70 -7.45 -20.36
CA ALA A 293 -1.65 -6.43 -19.32
C ALA A 293 -0.21 -5.93 -19.08
N ASP A 294 0.74 -6.86 -18.94
CA ASP A 294 2.16 -6.55 -18.74
C ASP A 294 2.70 -5.67 -19.89
N ALA A 295 2.44 -6.05 -21.14
CA ALA A 295 2.91 -5.33 -22.32
C ALA A 295 2.33 -3.92 -22.44
N LEU A 296 1.04 -3.73 -22.09
CA LEU A 296 0.41 -2.42 -22.09
C LEU A 296 0.95 -1.53 -20.96
N ALA A 297 1.20 -2.09 -19.77
CA ALA A 297 1.82 -1.37 -18.66
C ALA A 297 3.25 -0.92 -19.00
N ASP A 298 4.06 -1.81 -19.61
CA ASP A 298 5.42 -1.49 -20.05
C ASP A 298 5.42 -0.43 -21.16
N GLN A 299 4.53 -0.54 -22.14
CA GLN A 299 4.38 0.47 -23.20
C GLN A 299 4.02 1.86 -22.63
N TYR A 300 3.23 1.90 -21.56
CA TYR A 300 2.91 3.15 -20.87
C TYR A 300 4.09 3.67 -20.03
N ALA A 301 4.85 2.78 -19.39
CA ALA A 301 6.06 3.17 -18.68
C ALA A 301 7.11 3.76 -19.62
N ASP A 302 7.28 3.21 -20.83
CA ASP A 302 8.13 3.78 -21.87
C ASP A 302 7.65 5.17 -22.30
N PHE A 303 6.34 5.34 -22.46
CA PHE A 303 5.73 6.63 -22.75
C PHE A 303 6.06 7.66 -21.65
N VAL A 304 5.82 7.33 -20.37
CA VAL A 304 6.14 8.24 -19.25
C VAL A 304 7.63 8.53 -19.17
N THR A 305 8.49 7.53 -19.37
CA THR A 305 9.94 7.70 -19.36
C THR A 305 10.39 8.64 -20.47
N SER A 306 9.79 8.55 -21.66
CA SER A 306 10.08 9.48 -22.77
C SER A 306 9.65 10.93 -22.49
N LEU A 307 8.76 11.14 -21.51
CA LEU A 307 8.29 12.47 -21.08
C LEU A 307 9.10 13.05 -19.91
N GLN A 308 10.14 12.37 -19.42
CA GLN A 308 10.85 12.73 -18.19
C GLN A 308 11.25 14.21 -18.14
N ASN A 309 11.80 14.77 -19.23
CA ASN A 309 12.20 16.18 -19.29
C ASN A 309 11.02 17.14 -19.10
N TRP A 310 9.86 16.81 -19.68
CA TRP A 310 8.65 17.60 -19.51
C TRP A 310 8.06 17.43 -18.10
N LEU A 311 8.10 16.22 -17.55
CA LEU A 311 7.56 15.88 -16.22
C LEU A 311 8.31 16.57 -15.09
N VAL A 312 9.64 16.65 -15.18
CA VAL A 312 10.48 17.29 -14.16
C VAL A 312 10.20 18.80 -14.09
N VAL A 313 10.10 19.47 -15.23
CA VAL A 313 9.72 20.90 -15.32
C VAL A 313 8.29 21.12 -14.84
N THR A 314 7.34 20.36 -15.39
CA THR A 314 5.92 20.64 -15.18
C THR A 314 5.42 20.26 -13.78
N ALA A 315 6.08 19.32 -13.10
CA ALA A 315 5.76 18.97 -11.72
C ALA A 315 6.41 19.89 -10.68
N GLY A 316 7.09 20.97 -11.11
CA GLY A 316 7.72 21.94 -10.23
C GLY A 316 8.98 21.42 -9.52
N TYR A 317 9.57 20.33 -10.02
CA TYR A 317 10.88 19.87 -9.53
C TYR A 317 12.02 20.77 -10.05
N VAL A 318 11.74 21.50 -11.12
CA VAL A 318 12.58 22.51 -11.75
C VAL A 318 11.68 23.69 -12.11
N GLU A 319 11.95 24.88 -11.57
CA GLU A 319 11.31 26.11 -12.07
C GLU A 319 11.95 26.45 -13.43
N ALA A 320 11.16 26.32 -14.50
CA ALA A 320 11.58 26.54 -15.90
C ALA A 320 10.35 26.89 -16.76
N ASP A 321 9.53 27.84 -16.26
CA ASP A 321 8.25 28.25 -16.84
C ASP A 321 8.40 28.67 -18.32
N GLU A 322 9.54 29.25 -18.69
CA GLU A 322 9.84 29.66 -20.07
C GLU A 322 10.00 28.48 -21.05
N PHE A 323 10.33 27.27 -20.56
CA PHE A 323 10.48 26.07 -21.38
C PHE A 323 9.26 25.15 -21.32
N GLN A 324 8.34 25.38 -20.39
CA GLN A 324 7.15 24.54 -20.23
C GLN A 324 6.35 24.47 -21.54
N ASP A 325 6.17 25.60 -22.22
CA ASP A 325 5.51 25.67 -23.52
C ASP A 325 6.31 25.00 -24.64
N ALA A 326 7.63 25.16 -24.66
CA ALA A 326 8.49 24.56 -25.67
C ALA A 326 8.55 23.03 -25.54
N LEU A 327 8.71 22.50 -24.32
CA LEU A 327 8.67 21.06 -24.02
C LEU A 327 7.28 20.49 -24.26
N TYR A 328 6.24 21.28 -23.98
CA TYR A 328 4.88 20.88 -24.32
C TYR A 328 4.73 20.63 -25.83
N GLN A 329 5.17 21.57 -26.67
CA GLN A 329 5.01 21.50 -28.12
C GLN A 329 5.97 20.52 -28.79
N SER A 330 7.22 20.44 -28.33
CA SER A 330 8.25 19.64 -28.98
C SER A 330 8.34 18.20 -28.47
N LEU A 331 7.92 17.94 -27.22
CA LEU A 331 8.04 16.62 -26.59
C LEU A 331 6.68 16.07 -26.19
N TYR A 332 5.95 16.75 -25.29
CA TYR A 332 4.75 16.18 -24.68
C TYR A 332 3.64 15.92 -25.71
N ALA A 333 3.20 16.95 -26.44
CA ALA A 333 2.09 16.83 -27.37
C ALA A 333 2.37 15.81 -28.51
N PRO A 334 3.54 15.82 -29.18
CA PRO A 334 3.87 14.80 -30.19
C PRO A 334 3.95 13.39 -29.60
N THR A 335 4.54 13.24 -28.41
CA THR A 335 4.71 11.93 -27.77
C THR A 335 3.37 11.36 -27.29
N LYS A 336 2.48 12.20 -26.75
CA LYS A 336 1.09 11.86 -26.43
C LYS A 336 0.36 11.40 -27.69
N ALA A 337 0.40 12.20 -28.76
CA ALA A 337 -0.27 11.89 -30.04
C ALA A 337 0.22 10.57 -30.66
N LYS A 338 1.50 10.23 -30.46
CA LYS A 338 2.09 8.95 -30.89
C LYS A 338 1.62 7.76 -30.05
N ASN A 339 1.52 7.90 -28.73
CA ASN A 339 1.32 6.77 -27.81
C ASN A 339 -0.14 6.51 -27.43
N PHE A 340 -0.95 7.55 -27.22
CA PHE A 340 -2.35 7.40 -26.84
C PHE A 340 -3.18 6.52 -27.79
N PRO A 341 -2.96 6.53 -29.13
CA PRO A 341 -3.65 5.62 -30.04
C PRO A 341 -3.48 4.13 -29.72
N PHE A 342 -2.36 3.70 -29.11
CA PHE A 342 -2.16 2.30 -28.74
C PHE A 342 -3.13 1.86 -27.63
N PHE A 343 -3.31 2.71 -26.62
CA PHE A 343 -4.20 2.46 -25.49
C PHE A 343 -5.67 2.55 -25.89
N GLU A 344 -6.03 3.54 -26.71
CA GLU A 344 -7.37 3.64 -27.29
C GLU A 344 -7.71 2.42 -28.16
N ALA A 345 -6.76 1.94 -28.97
CA ALA A 345 -6.93 0.73 -29.78
C ALA A 345 -7.07 -0.55 -28.94
N ALA A 346 -6.40 -0.64 -27.79
CA ALA A 346 -6.56 -1.75 -26.86
C ALA A 346 -7.99 -1.77 -26.29
N LEU A 347 -8.48 -0.63 -25.82
CA LEU A 347 -9.85 -0.50 -25.31
C LEU A 347 -10.91 -0.72 -26.39
N LYS A 348 -10.66 -0.36 -27.65
CA LYS A 348 -11.57 -0.63 -28.76
C LYS A 348 -11.79 -2.13 -29.00
N LYS A 349 -10.80 -2.97 -28.67
CA LYS A 349 -10.90 -4.44 -28.72
C LYS A 349 -11.50 -5.02 -27.44
N SER A 350 -11.62 -4.22 -26.39
CA SER A 350 -12.17 -4.65 -25.10
C SER A 350 -13.69 -4.60 -25.13
N THR A 351 -14.30 -5.69 -24.67
CA THR A 351 -15.74 -5.80 -24.43
C THR A 351 -16.12 -5.44 -23.00
N THR A 352 -15.15 -5.45 -22.09
CA THR A 352 -15.36 -5.16 -20.66
C THR A 352 -15.03 -3.71 -20.31
N GLY A 353 -14.31 -3.01 -21.18
CA GLY A 353 -13.80 -1.66 -20.92
C GLY A 353 -12.55 -1.64 -20.04
N TRP A 354 -11.96 -2.80 -19.73
CA TRP A 354 -10.63 -2.94 -19.13
C TRP A 354 -9.58 -3.21 -20.21
N TYR A 355 -8.35 -2.73 -20.01
CA TYR A 355 -7.28 -2.76 -21.03
C TYR A 355 -6.92 -4.18 -21.49
N ALA A 356 -6.92 -5.15 -20.57
CA ALA A 356 -6.61 -6.55 -20.87
C ALA A 356 -7.82 -7.35 -21.40
N ASN A 357 -9.00 -6.72 -21.56
CA ASN A 357 -10.26 -7.37 -21.94
C ASN A 357 -10.65 -8.56 -21.03
N THR A 358 -10.38 -8.42 -19.74
CA THR A 358 -10.71 -9.38 -18.68
C THR A 358 -12.04 -9.00 -18.01
N PRO A 359 -12.74 -9.94 -17.34
CA PRO A 359 -13.97 -9.64 -16.60
C PRO A 359 -13.75 -8.56 -15.53
N GLU A 360 -12.67 -8.70 -14.77
CA GLU A 360 -12.22 -7.76 -13.75
C GLU A 360 -11.04 -6.92 -14.24
N LEU A 361 -10.77 -5.80 -13.54
CA LEU A 361 -9.58 -4.98 -13.81
C LEU A 361 -8.30 -5.78 -13.54
N THR A 362 -7.19 -5.33 -14.12
CA THR A 362 -5.86 -5.87 -13.86
C THR A 362 -4.88 -4.76 -13.45
N HIS A 363 -3.66 -5.13 -13.11
CA HIS A 363 -2.60 -4.19 -12.73
C HIS A 363 -2.38 -3.05 -13.75
N VAL A 364 -2.62 -3.29 -15.05
CA VAL A 364 -2.45 -2.24 -16.08
C VAL A 364 -3.51 -1.15 -15.95
N ASP A 365 -4.75 -1.49 -15.60
CA ASP A 365 -5.83 -0.54 -15.41
C ASP A 365 -5.50 0.41 -14.23
N VAL A 366 -4.95 -0.14 -13.15
CA VAL A 366 -4.45 0.62 -11.98
C VAL A 366 -3.29 1.54 -12.38
N PHE A 367 -2.29 1.01 -13.07
CA PHE A 367 -1.09 1.77 -13.44
C PHE A 367 -1.42 2.93 -14.37
N LEU A 368 -2.23 2.67 -15.42
CA LEU A 368 -2.62 3.70 -16.37
C LEU A 368 -3.53 4.73 -15.71
N ALA A 369 -4.52 4.33 -14.91
CA ALA A 369 -5.42 5.29 -14.27
C ALA A 369 -4.68 6.21 -13.29
N ALA A 370 -3.82 5.68 -12.42
CA ALA A 370 -3.00 6.47 -11.50
C ALA A 370 -2.07 7.43 -12.27
N SER A 371 -1.47 6.96 -13.35
CA SER A 371 -0.56 7.78 -14.15
C SER A 371 -1.28 8.83 -15.00
N LEU A 372 -2.45 8.53 -15.53
CA LEU A 372 -3.30 9.48 -16.25
C LEU A 372 -3.87 10.53 -15.31
N GLU A 373 -4.19 10.16 -14.07
CA GLU A 373 -4.53 11.12 -13.02
C GLU A 373 -3.35 12.08 -12.83
N TRP A 374 -2.13 11.56 -12.68
CA TRP A 374 -0.95 12.41 -12.56
C TRP A 374 -0.76 13.35 -13.76
N LEU A 375 -0.87 12.83 -15.00
CA LEU A 375 -0.79 13.65 -16.21
C LEU A 375 -1.89 14.70 -16.32
N THR A 376 -3.11 14.41 -15.88
CA THR A 376 -4.22 15.39 -15.85
C THR A 376 -3.88 16.60 -14.98
N ARG A 377 -2.99 16.41 -13.98
CA ARG A 377 -2.52 17.49 -13.10
C ARG A 377 -1.43 18.35 -13.72
N LEU A 378 -0.60 17.73 -14.56
CA LEU A 378 0.60 18.34 -15.11
C LEU A 378 0.35 18.95 -16.48
N ASP A 379 -0.45 18.29 -17.32
CA ASP A 379 -0.84 18.84 -18.62
C ASP A 379 -1.59 20.16 -18.42
N LYS A 380 -1.05 21.25 -18.97
CA LYS A 380 -1.71 22.57 -18.96
C LYS A 380 -3.07 22.56 -19.65
N ASN A 381 -3.33 21.56 -20.50
CA ASN A 381 -4.61 21.24 -21.12
C ASN A 381 -5.18 19.92 -20.55
N GLY A 382 -4.94 19.62 -19.27
CA GLY A 382 -5.34 18.37 -18.63
C GLY A 382 -6.86 18.15 -18.62
N ASP A 383 -7.65 19.22 -18.64
CA ASP A 383 -9.11 19.17 -18.84
C ASP A 383 -9.51 18.57 -20.20
N LYS A 384 -8.60 18.61 -21.18
CA LYS A 384 -8.72 18.04 -22.52
C LYS A 384 -7.76 16.87 -22.74
N LEU A 385 -7.26 16.24 -21.67
CA LEU A 385 -6.29 15.15 -21.77
C LEU A 385 -6.78 14.05 -22.73
N PHE A 386 -8.07 13.75 -22.71
CA PHE A 386 -8.70 12.68 -23.48
C PHE A 386 -9.35 13.12 -24.80
N GLU A 387 -9.16 14.36 -25.25
CA GLU A 387 -9.72 14.82 -26.52
C GLU A 387 -9.20 13.93 -27.68
N GLY A 388 -10.13 13.27 -28.39
CA GLY A 388 -9.81 12.28 -29.44
C GLY A 388 -9.63 10.83 -28.95
N TYR A 389 -9.72 10.57 -27.64
CA TYR A 389 -9.52 9.25 -27.01
C TYR A 389 -10.67 8.91 -26.03
N PRO A 390 -11.91 8.80 -26.54
CA PRO A 390 -13.11 8.64 -25.70
C PRO A 390 -13.13 7.33 -24.89
N LEU A 391 -12.50 6.26 -25.37
CA LEU A 391 -12.47 5.00 -24.61
C LEU A 391 -11.52 5.10 -23.43
N MET A 392 -10.36 5.76 -23.59
CA MET A 392 -9.47 6.06 -22.46
C MET A 392 -10.17 6.92 -21.40
N GLU A 393 -10.97 7.92 -21.81
CA GLU A 393 -11.78 8.72 -20.88
C GLU A 393 -12.80 7.86 -20.12
N ALA A 394 -13.49 6.97 -20.84
CA ALA A 394 -14.47 6.06 -20.26
C ALA A 394 -13.81 5.09 -19.26
N HIS A 395 -12.64 4.54 -19.59
CA HIS A 395 -11.84 3.72 -18.68
C HIS A 395 -11.44 4.51 -17.43
N TYR A 396 -10.89 5.72 -17.60
CA TYR A 396 -10.46 6.58 -16.49
C TYR A 396 -11.63 6.86 -15.53
N LYS A 397 -12.79 7.25 -16.06
CA LYS A 397 -14.01 7.48 -15.27
C LYS A 397 -14.49 6.19 -14.57
N LYS A 398 -14.46 5.06 -15.27
CA LYS A 398 -14.84 3.75 -14.71
C LYS A 398 -13.94 3.36 -13.54
N PHE A 399 -12.63 3.55 -13.66
CA PHE A 399 -11.67 3.23 -12.61
C PHE A 399 -11.85 4.10 -11.36
N PHE A 400 -11.95 5.42 -11.52
CA PHE A 400 -12.12 6.33 -10.37
C PHE A 400 -13.53 6.30 -9.77
N ALA A 401 -14.50 5.64 -10.41
CA ALA A 401 -15.80 5.35 -9.84
C ALA A 401 -15.82 4.09 -8.96
N LEU A 402 -14.72 3.33 -8.88
CA LEU A 402 -14.64 2.16 -7.99
C LEU A 402 -14.71 2.60 -6.52
N PRO A 403 -15.59 2.02 -5.69
CA PRO A 403 -15.75 2.43 -4.29
C PRO A 403 -14.44 2.42 -3.48
N ALA A 404 -13.59 1.41 -3.69
CA ALA A 404 -12.30 1.30 -3.03
C ALA A 404 -11.34 2.46 -3.38
N ILE A 405 -11.37 2.91 -4.64
CA ILE A 405 -10.55 4.03 -5.11
C ILE A 405 -11.13 5.36 -4.63
N GLN A 406 -12.44 5.54 -4.63
CA GLN A 406 -13.08 6.72 -4.05
C GLN A 406 -12.71 6.89 -2.57
N LYS A 407 -12.74 5.79 -1.81
CA LYS A 407 -12.28 5.78 -0.41
C LYS A 407 -10.80 6.16 -0.28
N HIS A 408 -9.91 5.49 -1.00
CA HIS A 408 -8.46 5.77 -0.97
C HIS A 408 -8.15 7.23 -1.35
N VAL A 409 -8.80 7.76 -2.38
CA VAL A 409 -8.62 9.14 -2.84
C VAL A 409 -9.07 10.14 -1.78
N ALA A 410 -10.15 9.85 -1.05
CA ALA A 410 -10.63 10.70 0.05
C ALA A 410 -9.68 10.69 1.27
N GLU A 411 -8.95 9.60 1.50
CA GLU A 411 -8.13 9.41 2.70
C GLU A 411 -6.63 9.77 2.51
N ARG A 412 -6.12 9.99 1.28
CA ARG A 412 -4.66 10.14 1.00
C ARG A 412 -4.08 11.57 1.16
N PRO A 413 -2.81 11.75 1.63
CA PRO A 413 -2.17 13.07 1.81
C PRO A 413 -1.86 13.91 0.53
N ASP A 414 -1.65 15.24 0.64
CA ASP A 414 -1.29 16.18 -0.46
C ASP A 414 -0.13 17.16 -0.12
N ALA A 415 0.81 17.40 -1.07
CA ALA A 415 2.20 17.85 -0.79
C ALA A 415 2.58 19.34 -1.03
N SER A 416 1.69 20.26 -1.39
CA SER A 416 2.06 21.64 -1.83
C SER A 416 1.94 22.78 -0.79
N ALA A 417 1.73 22.49 0.50
CA ALA A 417 1.51 23.53 1.54
C ALA A 417 2.46 23.43 2.75
N GLU A 418 3.60 22.73 2.60
CA GLU A 418 4.41 22.28 3.74
C GLU A 418 5.08 23.39 4.57
N PRO A 419 5.73 24.44 3.99
CA PRO A 419 6.32 25.51 4.79
C PRO A 419 5.29 26.27 5.65
N ILE A 420 4.04 26.37 5.17
CA ILE A 420 2.93 27.02 5.88
C ILE A 420 2.47 26.13 7.05
N ARG A 421 2.33 24.82 6.83
CA ARG A 421 1.98 23.83 7.86
C ARG A 421 3.02 23.76 8.98
N MET A 422 4.30 23.85 8.61
CA MET A 422 5.43 23.85 9.55
C MET A 422 5.38 25.06 10.50
N MET A 423 5.07 26.26 9.98
CA MET A 423 4.90 27.44 10.83
C MET A 423 3.72 27.32 11.80
N PHE A 424 2.57 26.77 11.37
CA PHE A 424 1.46 26.49 12.29
C PHE A 424 1.83 25.46 13.35
N SER A 425 2.56 24.41 12.97
CA SER A 425 3.01 23.35 13.87
C SER A 425 3.98 23.90 14.93
N VAL A 426 4.98 24.70 14.54
CA VAL A 426 5.94 25.33 15.47
C VAL A 426 5.26 26.39 16.35
N ALA A 427 4.27 27.11 15.84
CA ALA A 427 3.47 28.05 16.63
C ALA A 427 2.54 27.34 17.64
N GLY A 428 2.32 26.03 17.48
CA GLY A 428 1.31 25.29 18.25
C GLY A 428 -0.11 25.78 17.98
N VAL A 429 -0.37 26.40 16.82
CA VAL A 429 -1.68 26.95 16.47
C VAL A 429 -2.47 25.90 15.69
N PRO A 430 -3.67 25.52 16.17
CA PRO A 430 -4.53 24.60 15.44
C PRO A 430 -5.03 25.27 14.16
N TYR A 431 -5.10 24.48 13.09
CA TYR A 431 -5.64 24.92 11.80
C TYR A 431 -6.42 23.79 11.14
N GLU A 432 -7.37 24.13 10.28
CA GLU A 432 -8.07 23.17 9.45
C GLU A 432 -7.37 23.07 8.08
N ASP A 433 -6.93 21.86 7.72
CA ASP A 433 -6.31 21.59 6.42
C ASP A 433 -7.37 21.12 5.43
N HIS A 434 -7.97 22.08 4.71
CA HIS A 434 -8.97 21.80 3.68
C HIS A 434 -8.27 21.42 2.37
N ARG A 435 -8.42 20.15 1.98
CA ARG A 435 -7.78 19.58 0.79
C ARG A 435 -8.83 19.26 -0.27
N PHE A 436 -8.69 19.85 -1.44
CA PHE A 436 -9.62 19.65 -2.55
C PHE A 436 -9.12 18.53 -3.45
N THR A 437 -10.04 17.67 -3.89
CA THR A 437 -9.72 16.71 -4.95
C THR A 437 -9.67 17.43 -6.29
N LYS A 438 -8.95 16.85 -7.26
CA LYS A 438 -8.98 17.36 -8.64
C LYS A 438 -10.36 17.36 -9.27
N ALA A 439 -11.23 16.45 -8.85
CA ALA A 439 -12.58 16.35 -9.40
C ALA A 439 -13.41 17.58 -9.03
N GLU A 440 -13.18 18.13 -7.84
CA GLU A 440 -13.86 19.32 -7.34
C GLU A 440 -13.14 20.61 -7.78
N TRP A 441 -11.82 20.56 -8.01
CA TRP A 441 -10.99 21.75 -8.27
C TRP A 441 -11.45 22.63 -9.45
N PRO A 442 -11.86 22.12 -10.63
CA PRO A 442 -12.33 22.97 -11.73
C PRO A 442 -13.54 23.85 -11.38
N GLU A 443 -14.39 23.37 -10.48
CA GLU A 443 -15.55 24.10 -9.98
C GLU A 443 -15.19 24.97 -8.79
N LEU A 444 -14.34 24.46 -7.89
CA LEU A 444 -13.92 25.14 -6.67
C LEU A 444 -12.88 26.25 -6.88
N LYS A 445 -11.98 26.15 -7.86
CA LYS A 445 -10.89 27.12 -8.08
C LYS A 445 -11.41 28.54 -8.34
N LYS A 446 -12.63 28.65 -8.86
CA LYS A 446 -13.36 29.91 -9.05
C LYS A 446 -13.69 30.62 -7.74
N ASN A 447 -13.73 29.87 -6.64
CA ASN A 447 -13.97 30.37 -5.29
C ASN A 447 -12.67 30.82 -4.59
N PHE A 448 -11.51 30.67 -5.23
CA PHE A 448 -10.20 30.97 -4.63
C PHE A 448 -9.46 32.08 -5.41
N PRO A 449 -8.69 32.95 -4.75
CA PRO A 449 -7.96 34.01 -5.42
C PRO A 449 -6.91 33.43 -6.36
N PHE A 450 -6.80 34.01 -7.56
CA PHE A 450 -5.88 33.57 -8.62
C PHE A 450 -6.09 32.12 -9.11
N GLU A 451 -7.22 31.49 -8.75
CA GLU A 451 -7.53 30.11 -9.12
C GLU A 451 -6.40 29.12 -8.76
N ALA A 452 -5.70 29.39 -7.66
CA ALA A 452 -4.53 28.64 -7.21
C ALA A 452 -4.60 28.35 -5.71
N VAL A 453 -3.97 27.25 -5.31
CA VAL A 453 -3.67 26.90 -3.91
C VAL A 453 -2.15 26.82 -3.73
N PRO A 454 -1.59 27.01 -2.51
CA PRO A 454 -2.29 27.16 -1.22
C PRO A 454 -3.05 28.49 -1.10
N VAL A 455 -4.16 28.44 -0.34
CA VAL A 455 -4.93 29.59 0.15
C VAL A 455 -5.09 29.42 1.65
N LEU A 456 -4.81 30.47 2.41
CA LEU A 456 -5.15 30.55 3.82
C LEU A 456 -6.45 31.32 3.96
N GLU A 457 -7.42 30.76 4.68
CA GLU A 457 -8.67 31.46 5.04
C GLU A 457 -8.66 31.81 6.54
N VAL A 458 -8.91 33.08 6.87
CA VAL A 458 -9.01 33.56 8.26
C VAL A 458 -10.26 34.41 8.39
N ASP A 459 -11.17 34.03 9.30
CA ASP A 459 -12.45 34.73 9.54
C ASP A 459 -13.24 35.03 8.24
N GLY A 460 -13.20 34.11 7.28
CA GLY A 460 -13.86 34.24 5.97
C GLY A 460 -13.11 35.09 4.94
N VAL A 461 -11.87 35.51 5.22
CA VAL A 461 -10.98 36.25 4.31
C VAL A 461 -9.91 35.32 3.75
N GLN A 462 -9.76 35.29 2.42
CA GLN A 462 -8.80 34.42 1.72
C GLN A 462 -7.51 35.14 1.32
N VAL A 463 -6.37 34.53 1.63
CA VAL A 463 -5.01 34.98 1.27
C VAL A 463 -4.35 33.90 0.40
N ALA A 464 -3.96 34.25 -0.82
CA ALA A 464 -3.30 33.36 -1.78
C ALA A 464 -1.83 33.78 -1.99
N GLN A 465 -1.03 32.91 -2.64
CA GLN A 465 0.42 33.01 -2.85
C GLN A 465 1.26 32.60 -1.62
N THR A 466 2.18 31.66 -1.81
CA THR A 466 2.97 31.04 -0.72
C THR A 466 3.71 32.06 0.15
N LEU A 467 4.44 33.01 -0.46
CA LEU A 467 5.16 34.05 0.31
C LEU A 467 4.20 35.00 1.05
N ALA A 468 3.06 35.34 0.46
CA ALA A 468 2.07 36.21 1.11
C ALA A 468 1.44 35.52 2.33
N ILE A 469 1.12 34.23 2.21
CA ILE A 469 0.62 33.41 3.31
C ILE A 469 1.67 33.26 4.40
N LEU A 470 2.92 32.92 4.05
CA LEU A 470 4.01 32.81 5.01
C LEU A 470 4.19 34.09 5.81
N ARG A 471 4.23 35.25 5.14
CA ARG A 471 4.36 36.57 5.79
C ARG A 471 3.17 36.87 6.71
N TYR A 472 1.96 36.48 6.32
CA TYR A 472 0.76 36.65 7.14
C TYR A 472 0.83 35.78 8.40
N VAL A 473 1.06 34.47 8.25
CA VAL A 473 1.20 33.53 9.38
C VAL A 473 2.36 33.96 10.28
N ALA A 474 3.44 34.50 9.72
CA ALA A 474 4.57 35.03 10.48
C ALA A 474 4.15 36.17 11.41
N ARG A 475 3.34 37.11 10.92
CA ARG A 475 2.89 38.26 11.72
C ARG A 475 1.96 37.83 12.85
N GLU A 476 1.02 36.93 12.56
CA GLU A 476 0.06 36.44 13.57
C GLU A 476 0.73 35.62 14.68
N ASN A 477 1.82 34.91 14.35
CA ASN A 477 2.46 33.98 15.28
C ASN A 477 3.83 34.45 15.80
N GLY A 478 4.17 35.72 15.59
CA GLY A 478 5.41 36.31 16.12
C GLY A 478 6.70 35.90 15.39
N PHE A 479 6.60 35.28 14.21
CA PHE A 479 7.74 34.93 13.33
C PHE A 479 8.04 35.99 12.26
N ALA A 480 7.38 37.15 12.29
CA ALA A 480 7.78 38.28 11.46
C ALA A 480 8.93 39.08 12.09
N GLY A 481 9.19 38.90 13.39
CA GLY A 481 10.08 39.75 14.16
C GLY A 481 9.30 40.78 15.01
N PRO A 482 9.98 41.42 15.98
CA PRO A 482 9.31 42.25 16.99
C PRO A 482 8.84 43.62 16.48
N ASP A 483 9.28 44.06 15.30
CA ASP A 483 8.93 45.37 14.74
C ASP A 483 8.88 45.36 13.20
N ASN A 484 8.37 46.45 12.61
CA ASN A 484 8.23 46.56 11.16
C ASN A 484 9.56 46.52 10.40
N LEU A 485 10.65 46.95 11.02
CA LEU A 485 11.96 46.98 10.38
C LEU A 485 12.51 45.56 10.26
N THR A 486 12.45 44.78 11.35
CA THR A 486 12.84 43.37 11.37
C THR A 486 11.96 42.49 10.48
N ALA A 487 10.66 42.77 10.38
CA ALA A 487 9.76 42.13 9.42
C ALA A 487 10.12 42.42 7.97
N ALA A 488 10.41 43.67 7.63
CA ALA A 488 10.86 44.03 6.28
C ALA A 488 12.22 43.40 5.94
N ILE A 489 13.11 43.29 6.92
CA ILE A 489 14.40 42.59 6.76
C ILE A 489 14.15 41.11 6.48
N ALA A 490 13.30 40.43 7.25
CA ALA A 490 12.94 39.03 7.01
C ALA A 490 12.32 38.83 5.62
N ASP A 491 11.36 39.67 5.22
CA ASP A 491 10.76 39.62 3.87
C ASP A 491 11.84 39.73 2.79
N SER A 492 12.78 40.68 2.93
CA SER A 492 13.86 40.88 1.96
C SER A 492 14.83 39.70 1.89
N LEU A 493 15.07 39.01 3.00
CA LEU A 493 15.94 37.83 3.06
C LEU A 493 15.27 36.62 2.38
N ALA A 494 13.96 36.45 2.59
CA ALA A 494 13.17 35.45 1.89
C ALA A 494 13.19 35.67 0.37
N ASP A 495 12.99 36.92 -0.07
CA ASP A 495 13.04 37.28 -1.50
C ASP A 495 14.46 37.11 -2.06
N GLN A 496 15.49 37.49 -1.31
CA GLN A 496 16.89 37.29 -1.72
C GLN A 496 17.25 35.82 -1.89
N PHE A 497 16.58 34.93 -1.16
CA PHE A 497 16.79 33.49 -1.28
C PHE A 497 16.09 32.92 -2.51
N VAL A 498 14.91 33.46 -2.86
CA VAL A 498 14.28 33.16 -4.16
C VAL A 498 15.21 33.54 -5.31
N ASP A 499 15.85 34.73 -5.25
CA ASP A 499 16.83 35.13 -6.27
C ASP A 499 18.03 34.16 -6.37
N PHE A 500 18.45 33.56 -5.25
CA PHE A 500 19.51 32.54 -5.26
C PHE A 500 19.07 31.29 -6.04
N LEU A 501 17.85 30.80 -5.78
CA LEU A 501 17.29 29.67 -6.52
C LEU A 501 17.19 29.99 -8.02
N THR A 502 16.70 31.19 -8.37
CA THR A 502 16.66 31.65 -9.77
C THR A 502 18.06 31.72 -10.39
N SER A 503 19.07 32.20 -9.67
CA SER A 503 20.44 32.30 -10.19
C SER A 503 21.14 30.94 -10.40
N THR A 504 20.66 29.90 -9.72
CA THR A 504 21.19 28.53 -9.80
C THR A 504 20.36 27.60 -10.68
N GLU A 505 19.31 28.11 -11.33
CA GLU A 505 18.34 27.38 -12.14
C GLU A 505 19.00 26.42 -13.13
N LYS A 506 19.96 26.89 -13.94
CA LYS A 506 20.67 26.05 -14.94
C LYS A 506 21.44 24.89 -14.31
N TRP A 507 21.96 25.07 -13.10
CA TRP A 507 22.63 24.00 -12.37
C TRP A 507 21.65 23.03 -11.72
N LEU A 508 20.59 23.55 -11.09
CA LEU A 508 19.50 22.72 -10.55
C LEU A 508 18.96 21.80 -11.65
N ILE A 509 18.75 22.33 -12.85
CA ILE A 509 18.39 21.55 -14.05
C ILE A 509 19.40 20.43 -14.36
N SER A 510 20.71 20.73 -14.28
CA SER A 510 21.76 19.76 -14.60
C SER A 510 21.85 18.59 -13.60
N CYS A 511 21.53 18.80 -12.32
CA CYS A 511 21.59 17.75 -11.29
C CYS A 511 20.57 16.62 -11.49
N PHE A 512 19.58 16.79 -12.37
CA PHE A 512 18.46 15.87 -12.55
C PHE A 512 18.42 15.17 -13.92
N ASN A 513 19.47 15.29 -14.75
CA ASN A 513 19.39 14.97 -16.17
C ASN A 513 20.53 14.05 -16.68
N ASP A 514 20.15 12.94 -17.34
CA ASP A 514 20.91 12.26 -18.43
C ASP A 514 20.46 12.83 -19.81
N GLY A 515 20.19 14.14 -19.87
CA GLY A 515 19.74 14.91 -21.05
C GLY A 515 20.06 16.41 -20.88
N PRO A 516 20.04 17.27 -21.91
CA PRO A 516 20.86 18.49 -21.92
C PRO A 516 20.44 19.57 -20.91
N PRO A 517 21.39 20.40 -20.46
CA PRO A 517 21.95 21.45 -21.31
C PRO A 517 23.10 20.93 -22.17
N LYS A 518 23.36 21.55 -23.31
CA LYS A 518 24.65 21.33 -24.00
C LYS A 518 25.76 21.90 -23.11
N GLY A 519 26.31 21.10 -22.21
CA GLY A 519 27.40 21.50 -21.33
C GLY A 519 27.85 20.35 -20.42
N ASP A 520 29.13 20.36 -20.07
CA ASP A 520 29.69 19.46 -19.05
C ASP A 520 29.06 19.80 -17.69
N GLU A 521 28.47 18.82 -17.01
CA GLU A 521 27.82 19.00 -15.71
C GLU A 521 28.77 19.63 -14.67
N GLU A 522 30.05 19.25 -14.73
CA GLU A 522 31.11 19.80 -13.90
C GLU A 522 31.42 21.27 -14.26
N GLU A 523 31.26 21.64 -15.54
CA GLU A 523 31.39 23.02 -16.01
C GLU A 523 30.20 23.87 -15.55
N ILE A 524 28.97 23.36 -15.60
CA ILE A 524 27.77 24.06 -15.11
C ILE A 524 27.85 24.26 -13.59
N TYR A 525 28.28 23.23 -12.86
CA TYR A 525 28.56 23.34 -11.43
C TYR A 525 29.56 24.47 -11.14
N LYS A 526 30.69 24.52 -11.86
CA LYS A 526 31.75 25.52 -11.66
C LYS A 526 31.41 26.93 -12.14
N THR A 527 30.61 27.06 -13.19
CA THR A 527 30.36 28.36 -13.86
C THR A 527 29.01 28.99 -13.51
N VAL A 528 28.06 28.20 -12.98
CA VAL A 528 26.73 28.67 -12.59
C VAL A 528 26.56 28.57 -11.07
N TYR A 529 26.60 27.35 -10.52
CA TYR A 529 26.27 27.15 -9.12
C TYR A 529 27.30 27.70 -8.16
N VAL A 530 28.59 27.38 -8.33
CA VAL A 530 29.63 27.89 -7.43
C VAL A 530 29.61 29.43 -7.38
N PRO A 531 29.59 30.18 -8.50
CA PRO A 531 29.51 31.64 -8.46
C PRO A 531 28.22 32.17 -7.81
N ALA A 532 27.08 31.52 -8.05
CA ALA A 532 25.80 31.91 -7.45
C ALA A 532 25.76 31.63 -5.94
N ARG A 533 26.24 30.46 -5.50
CA ARG A 533 26.40 30.12 -4.08
C ARG A 533 27.30 31.14 -3.41
N GLU A 534 28.51 31.36 -3.93
CA GLU A 534 29.47 32.30 -3.35
C GLU A 534 28.89 33.71 -3.23
N LYS A 535 28.19 34.19 -4.27
CA LYS A 535 27.56 35.52 -4.27
C LYS A 535 26.43 35.63 -3.25
N HIS A 536 25.47 34.71 -3.28
CA HIS A 536 24.24 34.83 -2.50
C HIS A 536 24.46 34.42 -1.04
N PHE A 537 25.26 33.39 -0.78
CA PHE A 537 25.61 33.00 0.58
C PHE A 537 26.43 34.07 1.28
N ALA A 538 27.26 34.84 0.57
CA ALA A 538 27.93 35.98 1.15
C ALA A 538 26.94 37.03 1.70
N TYR A 539 25.77 37.22 1.08
CA TYR A 539 24.75 38.14 1.59
C TYR A 539 24.13 37.63 2.90
N PHE A 540 23.81 36.34 2.95
CA PHE A 540 23.23 35.69 4.13
C PHE A 540 24.23 35.57 5.29
N GLU A 541 25.47 35.21 5.00
CA GLU A 541 26.56 35.17 5.96
C GLU A 541 26.85 36.57 6.54
N GLU A 542 26.82 37.61 5.70
CA GLU A 542 26.97 38.99 6.16
C GLU A 542 25.79 39.47 7.00
N ALA A 543 24.57 39.02 6.71
CA ALA A 543 23.41 39.24 7.58
C ALA A 543 23.61 38.56 8.94
N LEU A 544 24.12 37.33 8.97
CA LEU A 544 24.40 36.60 10.21
C LEU A 544 25.56 37.16 11.02
N LYS A 545 26.60 37.74 10.40
CA LYS A 545 27.67 38.44 11.15
C LYS A 545 27.15 39.62 11.97
N LYS A 546 26.10 40.27 11.46
CA LYS A 546 25.43 41.39 12.13
C LYS A 546 24.40 40.92 13.16
N SER A 547 24.04 39.63 13.13
CA SER A 547 23.12 39.00 14.06
C SER A 547 23.84 38.62 15.36
N THR A 548 23.28 39.05 16.50
CA THR A 548 23.74 38.61 17.83
C THR A 548 23.03 37.36 18.32
N THR A 549 21.97 36.94 17.61
CA THR A 549 21.11 35.82 17.98
C THR A 549 21.36 34.59 17.11
N GLY A 550 22.02 34.76 15.97
CA GLY A 550 22.24 33.69 14.99
C GLY A 550 21.01 33.38 14.13
N TRP A 551 20.02 34.28 14.09
CA TRP A 551 18.92 34.29 13.11
C TRP A 551 19.17 35.37 12.06
N TYR A 552 18.74 35.16 10.81
CA TYR A 552 19.09 36.03 9.69
C TYR A 552 18.65 37.49 9.89
N ALA A 553 17.48 37.69 10.49
CA ALA A 553 16.94 39.02 10.78
C ALA A 553 17.45 39.65 12.09
N GLY A 554 18.33 38.97 12.84
CA GLY A 554 18.85 39.47 14.12
C GLY A 554 17.85 39.49 15.27
N THR A 555 16.70 38.84 15.09
CA THR A 555 15.60 38.77 16.06
C THR A 555 15.88 37.76 17.18
N PRO A 556 15.23 37.85 18.36
CA PRO A 556 15.40 36.85 19.42
C PRO A 556 14.96 35.42 19.02
N GLU A 557 13.91 35.36 18.20
CA GLU A 557 13.27 34.13 17.70
C GLU A 557 13.43 34.03 16.17
N PRO A 558 13.35 32.83 15.56
CA PRO A 558 13.47 32.69 14.11
C PRO A 558 12.32 33.40 13.39
N THR A 559 12.61 33.89 12.20
CA THR A 559 11.62 34.50 11.32
C THR A 559 11.19 33.55 10.20
N HIS A 560 10.15 33.90 9.46
CA HIS A 560 9.75 33.16 8.26
C HIS A 560 10.88 32.98 7.23
N ALA A 561 11.83 33.93 7.16
CA ALA A 561 13.02 33.80 6.32
C ALA A 561 13.93 32.66 6.79
N ASP A 562 14.11 32.51 8.11
CA ASP A 562 14.90 31.42 8.69
C ASP A 562 14.32 30.05 8.36
N PHE A 563 12.99 29.90 8.42
CA PHE A 563 12.30 28.65 8.05
C PHE A 563 12.38 28.38 6.55
N LEU A 564 12.14 29.40 5.72
CA LEU A 564 12.19 29.29 4.26
C LEU A 564 13.59 28.90 3.77
N ILE A 565 14.60 29.67 4.17
CA ILE A 565 15.99 29.48 3.74
C ILE A 565 16.48 28.09 4.14
N ALA A 566 16.16 27.63 5.33
CA ALA A 566 16.60 26.32 5.80
C ALA A 566 16.01 25.16 5.02
N GLU A 567 14.70 25.16 4.78
CA GLU A 567 14.03 24.11 4.01
C GLU A 567 14.60 24.01 2.60
N PHE A 568 14.83 25.15 1.95
CA PHE A 568 15.37 25.15 0.61
C PHE A 568 16.89 24.89 0.55
N LEU A 569 17.68 25.30 1.56
CA LEU A 569 19.10 24.92 1.65
C LEU A 569 19.26 23.41 1.79
N GLU A 570 18.35 22.77 2.52
CA GLU A 570 18.31 21.32 2.62
C GLU A 570 18.00 20.67 1.25
N PHE A 571 17.05 21.23 0.51
CA PHE A 571 16.78 20.82 -0.86
C PHE A 571 18.03 20.96 -1.75
N VAL A 572 18.70 22.11 -1.73
CA VAL A 572 19.94 22.36 -2.51
C VAL A 572 21.06 21.39 -2.11
N GLY A 573 21.24 21.13 -0.82
CA GLY A 573 22.23 20.17 -0.32
C GLY A 573 21.98 18.73 -0.77
N LYS A 574 20.73 18.33 -1.06
CA LYS A 574 20.41 17.01 -1.61
C LYS A 574 20.82 16.85 -3.08
N LEU A 575 21.03 17.98 -3.78
CA LEU A 575 21.33 18.03 -5.22
C LEU A 575 22.79 18.31 -5.51
N ASP A 576 23.49 18.91 -4.56
CA ASP A 576 24.91 19.20 -4.68
C ASP A 576 25.76 17.92 -4.52
N LYS A 577 26.44 17.52 -5.59
CA LYS A 577 27.39 16.39 -5.58
C LYS A 577 28.59 16.63 -4.64
N ASN A 578 28.81 17.87 -4.21
CA ASN A 578 29.75 18.28 -3.19
C ASN A 578 29.03 18.86 -1.96
N ALA A 579 27.88 18.30 -1.57
CA ALA A 579 27.07 18.77 -0.43
C ALA A 579 27.87 18.93 0.88
N GLU A 580 28.94 18.15 1.06
CA GLU A 580 29.86 18.29 2.19
C GLU A 580 30.60 19.64 2.24
N LYS A 581 30.61 20.35 1.11
CA LYS A 581 31.20 21.69 0.92
C LYS A 581 30.14 22.78 0.74
N LEU A 582 28.86 22.47 0.92
CA LEU A 582 27.76 23.43 0.73
C LEU A 582 28.00 24.74 1.49
N PHE A 583 28.51 24.63 2.71
CA PHE A 583 28.79 25.75 3.59
C PHE A 583 30.27 26.15 3.64
N ASP A 584 31.13 25.64 2.75
CA ASP A 584 32.54 26.05 2.71
C ASP A 584 32.63 27.57 2.55
N GLY A 585 33.34 28.24 3.46
CA GLY A 585 33.44 29.70 3.51
C GLY A 585 32.26 30.44 4.17
N PHE A 586 31.20 29.73 4.58
CA PHE A 586 29.96 30.28 5.16
C PHE A 586 29.58 29.60 6.50
N PRO A 587 30.44 29.67 7.53
CA PRO A 587 30.25 28.95 8.79
C PRO A 587 29.04 29.42 9.62
N LEU A 588 28.61 30.68 9.50
CA LEU A 588 27.45 31.17 10.23
C LEU A 588 26.15 30.65 9.62
N MET A 589 26.05 30.60 8.30
CA MET A 589 24.92 29.96 7.62
C MET A 589 24.78 28.49 8.02
N GLU A 590 25.89 27.75 8.11
CA GLU A 590 25.87 26.36 8.58
C GLU A 590 25.33 26.25 10.01
N ALA A 591 25.78 27.14 10.90
CA ALA A 591 25.32 27.18 12.28
C ALA A 591 23.82 27.54 12.38
N GLN A 592 23.34 28.49 11.57
CA GLN A 592 21.92 28.88 11.51
C GLN A 592 21.05 27.72 10.99
N TYR A 593 21.50 27.05 9.91
CA TYR A 593 20.81 25.90 9.33
C TYR A 593 20.68 24.72 10.32
N LYS A 594 21.73 24.44 11.10
CA LYS A 594 21.65 23.43 12.17
C LYS A 594 20.72 23.86 13.30
N LYS A 595 20.73 25.16 13.65
CA LYS A 595 19.93 25.72 14.74
C LYS A 595 18.43 25.63 14.48
N ILE A 596 17.98 25.88 13.25
CA ILE A 596 16.57 25.79 12.88
C ILE A 596 16.09 24.33 12.80
N LYS A 597 16.88 23.40 12.23
CA LYS A 597 16.54 21.96 12.21
C LYS A 597 16.34 21.38 13.61
N ASN A 598 17.16 21.80 14.58
CA ASN A 598 17.01 21.38 15.99
C ASN A 598 15.78 21.96 16.70
N LYS A 599 15.13 22.98 16.16
CA LYS A 599 13.97 23.65 16.77
C LYS A 599 12.63 23.14 16.22
N VAL A 600 12.67 22.48 15.07
CA VAL A 600 11.50 21.94 14.37
C VAL A 600 11.26 20.47 14.74
N ASN A 601 12.33 19.74 15.03
CA ASN A 601 12.31 18.42 15.69
C ASN A 601 12.08 18.58 17.19
#